data_AF-A0A4Y7U398-F1
#
_entry.id   AF-A0A4Y7U398-F1
#
_cell.length_a   1.000
_cell.length_b   1.000
_cell.length_c   1.000
_cell.angle_alpha   90.00
_cell.angle_beta   90.00
_cell.angle_gamma   90.00
#
_symmetry.space_group_name_H-M   'P 1'
#
loop_
_entity.id
_entity.type
_entity.pdbx_description
1 polymer ?
#
loop_
_entity_poly.entity_id
_entity_poly.type
_entity_poly.pdbx_seq_one_letter_code
_entity_poly.pdbx_strand_id
1 'polypeptide(L)'
;LIFHIDAIEFFEKRAVVDFRLDYFKNNYENGALSIYTAIALFFVFSILSTFSNRPQIVHSSYKKVVACFFIAVIVFIVSPNKSNDLLLFSIAPLTIMASSHIEYMQQKLNNEIVFY
;
A
#
# COMPACT_ATOMS: atom_id res chain seq x y z
N LEU A 1 3.26 -11.30 46.61
CA LEU A 1 4.41 -11.37 45.68
C LEU A 1 3.92 -11.93 44.36
N ILE A 2 3.31 -11.12 43.48
CA ILE A 2 2.84 -11.58 42.17
C ILE A 2 2.77 -10.34 41.27
N PHE A 3 3.79 -10.09 40.45
CA PHE A 3 3.80 -9.30 39.19
C PHE A 3 5.26 -8.93 38.86
N HIS A 4 6.11 -9.94 38.73
CA HIS A 4 7.33 -9.82 37.90
C HIS A 4 6.90 -10.16 36.47
N ILE A 5 6.24 -9.23 35.79
CA ILE A 5 6.07 -9.31 34.34
C ILE A 5 7.26 -8.54 33.78
N ASP A 6 8.31 -9.27 33.39
CA ASP A 6 9.42 -8.69 32.66
C ASP A 6 8.89 -8.22 31.30
N ALA A 7 8.57 -6.93 31.23
CA ALA A 7 7.99 -6.31 30.04
C ALA A 7 8.89 -6.56 28.82
N ILE A 8 10.21 -6.59 29.02
CA ILE A 8 11.20 -6.85 27.99
C ILE A 8 11.04 -8.27 27.43
N GLU A 9 10.96 -9.30 28.27
CA GLU A 9 10.78 -10.69 27.84
C GLU A 9 9.41 -10.91 27.16
N PHE A 10 8.38 -10.18 27.62
CA PHE A 10 7.06 -10.21 27.02
C PHE A 10 7.02 -9.57 25.62
N PHE A 11 7.73 -8.47 25.43
CA PHE A 11 7.88 -7.83 24.12
C PHE A 11 8.78 -8.67 23.22
N GLU A 12 9.87 -9.24 23.70
CA GLU A 12 10.79 -10.07 22.91
C GLU A 12 10.10 -11.33 22.36
N LYS A 13 9.25 -11.99 23.16
CA LYS A 13 8.48 -13.18 22.73
C LYS A 13 7.32 -12.85 21.77
N ARG A 14 6.86 -11.60 21.70
CA ARG A 14 5.69 -11.18 20.89
C ARG A 14 6.07 -10.33 19.68
N ALA A 15 7.14 -9.56 19.78
CA ALA A 15 7.76 -8.81 18.69
C ALA A 15 8.63 -9.75 17.85
N VAL A 16 8.04 -10.86 17.43
CA VAL A 16 8.64 -11.72 16.42
C VAL A 16 8.52 -10.96 15.10
N VAL A 17 9.55 -10.19 14.76
CA VAL A 17 9.65 -9.55 13.46
C VAL A 17 10.29 -10.56 12.52
N ASP A 18 9.52 -11.02 11.54
CA ASP A 18 10.01 -11.95 10.54
C ASP A 18 10.07 -11.27 9.16
N PHE A 19 11.30 -10.96 8.73
CA PHE A 19 11.55 -10.37 7.41
C PHE A 19 11.70 -11.42 6.31
N ARG A 20 11.63 -12.72 6.64
CA ARG A 20 11.67 -13.75 5.62
C ARG A 20 10.42 -13.62 4.77
N LEU A 21 10.60 -13.43 3.47
CA LEU A 21 9.50 -13.47 2.51
C LEU A 21 9.14 -14.93 2.17
N ASP A 22 9.27 -15.87 3.12
CA ASP A 22 9.03 -17.30 2.95
C ASP A 22 7.53 -17.67 2.98
N TYR A 23 6.66 -16.68 2.72
CA TYR A 23 5.23 -16.81 2.44
C TYR A 23 4.93 -17.81 1.29
N PHE A 24 5.85 -17.97 0.35
CA PHE A 24 5.65 -18.68 -0.92
C PHE A 24 5.73 -20.21 -0.83
N LYS A 25 4.96 -20.85 0.06
CA LYS A 25 4.84 -22.31 0.03
C LYS A 25 4.03 -22.82 -1.16
N ASN A 26 3.13 -22.00 -1.71
CA ASN A 26 2.24 -22.39 -2.81
C ASN A 26 2.35 -21.46 -4.04
N ASN A 27 2.32 -22.04 -5.24
CA ASN A 27 2.42 -21.31 -6.50
C ASN A 27 1.24 -20.35 -6.72
N TYR A 28 0.05 -20.69 -6.23
CA TYR A 28 -1.14 -19.84 -6.34
C TYR A 28 -1.01 -18.55 -5.54
N GLU A 29 -0.54 -18.63 -4.31
CA GLU A 29 -0.32 -17.47 -3.43
C GLU A 29 0.76 -16.56 -4.00
N ASN A 30 1.82 -17.14 -4.57
CA ASN A 30 2.88 -16.39 -5.24
C ASN A 30 2.37 -15.68 -6.51
N GLY A 31 1.54 -16.36 -7.31
CA GLY A 31 0.91 -15.77 -8.49
C GLY A 31 0.00 -14.60 -8.13
N ALA A 32 -0.85 -14.76 -7.12
CA ALA A 32 -1.73 -13.71 -6.63
C ALA A 32 -0.94 -12.48 -6.15
N LEU A 33 0.13 -12.70 -5.37
CA LEU A 33 0.99 -11.61 -4.91
C LEU A 33 1.69 -10.90 -6.06
N SER A 34 2.16 -11.64 -7.07
CA SER A 34 2.84 -11.07 -8.24
C SER A 34 1.93 -10.14 -9.04
N ILE A 35 0.69 -10.58 -9.30
CA ILE A 35 -0.32 -9.76 -9.98
C ILE A 35 -0.66 -8.52 -9.14
N TYR A 36 -0.90 -8.72 -7.85
CA TYR A 36 -1.17 -7.62 -6.91
C TYR A 36 -0.04 -6.58 -6.92
N THR A 37 1.21 -7.05 -6.84
CA THR A 37 2.41 -6.20 -6.82
C THR A 37 2.55 -5.41 -8.12
N ALA A 38 2.31 -6.04 -9.27
CA ALA A 38 2.35 -5.36 -10.57
C ALA A 38 1.32 -4.21 -10.65
N ILE A 39 0.08 -4.48 -10.23
CA ILE A 39 -1.00 -3.47 -10.20
C ILE A 39 -0.66 -2.35 -9.22
N ALA A 40 -0.16 -2.71 -8.02
CA ALA A 40 0.20 -1.76 -6.99
C ALA A 40 1.32 -0.82 -7.45
N LEU A 41 2.39 -1.36 -8.04
CA LEU A 41 3.49 -0.58 -8.59
C LEU A 41 3.03 0.36 -9.69
N PHE A 42 2.16 -0.10 -10.59
CA PHE A 42 1.62 0.72 -11.67
C PHE A 42 0.92 1.97 -11.12
N PHE A 43 -0.01 1.81 -10.17
CA PHE A 43 -0.78 2.95 -9.66
C PHE A 43 0.03 3.87 -8.73
N VAL A 44 0.95 3.32 -7.94
CA VAL A 44 1.87 4.12 -7.14
C VAL A 44 2.76 4.97 -8.05
N PHE A 45 3.38 4.35 -9.06
CA PHE A 45 4.21 5.05 -10.03
C PHE A 45 3.40 6.12 -10.78
N SER A 46 2.16 5.81 -11.15
CA SER A 46 1.28 6.75 -11.83
C SER A 46 1.03 8.04 -11.03
N ILE A 47 0.76 7.92 -9.73
CA ILE A 47 0.56 9.09 -8.86
C ILE A 47 1.85 9.87 -8.67
N LEU A 48 2.98 9.18 -8.49
CA LEU A 48 4.28 9.84 -8.36
C LEU A 48 4.63 10.63 -9.62
N SER A 49 4.42 10.05 -10.81
CA SER A 49 4.67 10.70 -12.10
C SER A 49 3.73 11.89 -12.34
N THR A 50 2.47 11.75 -11.97
CA THR A 50 1.44 12.80 -12.18
C THR A 50 1.47 13.87 -11.08
N PHE A 51 2.28 13.69 -10.04
CA PHE A 51 2.22 14.51 -8.84
C PHE A 51 2.41 16.00 -9.15
N SER A 52 3.33 16.34 -10.06
CA SER A 52 3.65 17.74 -10.37
C SER A 52 2.55 18.50 -11.13
N ASN A 53 1.62 17.79 -11.78
CA ASN A 53 0.62 18.37 -12.69
C ASN A 53 -0.79 18.41 -12.09
N ARG A 54 -0.97 17.98 -10.83
CA ARG A 54 -2.28 17.96 -10.17
C ARG A 54 -2.58 19.25 -9.41
N PRO A 55 -3.86 19.64 -9.26
CA PRO A 55 -4.25 20.81 -8.47
C PRO A 55 -3.72 20.74 -7.03
N GLN A 56 -3.11 21.83 -6.57
CA GLN A 56 -2.43 21.90 -5.27
C GLN A 56 -3.38 21.65 -4.07
N ILE A 57 -4.69 21.88 -4.26
CA ILE A 57 -5.73 21.69 -3.22
C ILE A 57 -5.85 20.22 -2.80
N VAL A 58 -5.62 19.26 -3.72
CA VAL A 58 -5.74 17.83 -3.45
C VAL A 58 -4.41 17.14 -3.12
N HIS A 59 -3.28 17.86 -3.20
CA HIS A 59 -1.94 17.33 -2.90
C HIS A 59 -1.82 16.76 -1.50
N SER A 60 -2.34 17.48 -0.49
CA SER A 60 -2.20 17.01 0.91
C SER A 60 -2.92 15.69 1.15
N SER A 61 -4.05 15.46 0.47
CA SER A 61 -4.82 14.22 0.60
C SER A 61 -4.13 13.06 -0.12
N TYR A 62 -3.61 13.28 -1.34
CA TYR A 62 -2.89 12.24 -2.07
C TYR A 62 -1.62 11.76 -1.36
N LYS A 63 -0.85 12.68 -0.74
CA LYS A 63 0.33 12.28 0.04
C LYS A 63 -0.03 11.38 1.21
N LYS A 64 -1.17 11.63 1.88
CA LYS A 64 -1.66 10.80 2.99
C LYS A 64 -2.09 9.42 2.50
N VAL A 65 -2.76 9.32 1.34
CA VAL A 65 -3.17 8.04 0.76
C VAL A 65 -1.95 7.20 0.36
N VAL A 66 -0.96 7.80 -0.29
CA VAL A 66 0.30 7.13 -0.63
C VAL A 66 1.04 6.69 0.63
N ALA A 67 1.13 7.54 1.66
CA ALA A 67 1.73 7.16 2.94
C ALA A 67 0.99 5.99 3.61
N CYS A 68 -0.35 5.99 3.58
CA CYS A 68 -1.17 4.90 4.10
C CYS A 68 -0.90 3.57 3.37
N PHE A 69 -0.74 3.61 2.04
CA PHE A 69 -0.35 2.43 1.25
C PHE A 69 1.01 1.88 1.71
N PHE A 70 2.03 2.74 1.85
CA PHE A 70 3.35 2.29 2.30
C PHE A 70 3.34 1.75 3.73
N ILE A 71 2.54 2.33 4.63
CA ILE A 71 2.38 1.81 6.00
C ILE A 71 1.79 0.39 5.95
N ALA A 72 0.74 0.16 5.16
CA ALA A 72 0.15 -1.17 5.01
C ALA A 72 1.15 -2.20 4.44
N VAL A 73 1.96 -1.80 3.46
CA VAL A 73 3.05 -2.66 2.92
C VAL A 73 4.11 -2.96 3.97
N ILE A 74 4.53 -1.96 4.76
CA ILE A 74 5.50 -2.18 5.85
C ILE A 74 4.93 -3.14 6.90
N VAL A 75 3.66 -2.99 7.27
CA VAL A 75 2.98 -3.90 8.20
C VAL A 75 2.98 -5.34 7.64
N PHE A 76 2.72 -5.53 6.35
CA PHE A 76 2.80 -6.83 5.71
C PHE A 76 4.23 -7.42 5.75
N ILE A 77 5.25 -6.60 5.48
CA ILE A 77 6.66 -7.04 5.49
C ILE A 77 7.11 -7.43 6.90
N VAL A 78 6.74 -6.66 7.92
CA VAL A 78 7.15 -6.86 9.32
C VAL A 78 6.37 -7.99 10.01
N SER A 79 5.16 -8.31 9.54
CA SER A 79 4.30 -9.32 10.17
C SER A 79 4.95 -10.71 10.17
N PRO A 80 5.00 -11.40 11.33
CA PRO A 80 5.47 -12.79 11.42
C PRO A 80 4.54 -13.77 10.70
N ASN A 81 3.23 -13.49 10.72
CA ASN A 81 2.22 -14.26 10.02
C ASN A 81 1.84 -13.51 8.75
N LYS A 82 2.52 -13.83 7.63
CA LYS A 82 2.16 -13.27 6.32
C LYS A 82 0.88 -13.94 5.83
N SER A 83 -0.15 -13.14 5.57
CA SER A 83 -1.45 -13.57 5.03
C SER A 83 -1.91 -12.55 3.99
N ASN A 84 -2.65 -13.01 2.97
CA ASN A 84 -3.32 -12.14 2.01
C ASN A 84 -4.27 -11.14 2.70
N ASP A 85 -4.78 -11.46 3.88
CA ASP A 85 -5.68 -10.59 4.63
C ASP A 85 -5.01 -9.26 5.02
N LEU A 86 -3.71 -9.28 5.27
CA LEU A 86 -2.93 -8.08 5.58
C LEU A 86 -2.82 -7.14 4.37
N LEU A 87 -2.82 -7.69 3.16
CA LEU A 87 -2.83 -6.91 1.91
C LEU A 87 -4.22 -6.32 1.60
N LEU A 88 -5.29 -6.80 2.24
CA LEU A 88 -6.61 -6.17 2.11
C LEU A 88 -6.60 -4.74 2.65
N PHE A 89 -5.78 -4.45 3.66
CA PHE A 89 -5.66 -3.10 4.22
C PHE A 89 -5.05 -2.10 3.23
N SER A 90 -4.23 -2.55 2.27
CA SER A 90 -3.71 -1.70 1.20
C SER A 90 -4.65 -1.58 0.00
N ILE A 91 -5.77 -2.33 -0.07
CA ILE A 91 -6.75 -2.19 -1.16
C ILE A 91 -7.40 -0.81 -1.12
N ALA A 92 -7.84 -0.34 0.04
CA ALA A 92 -8.50 0.96 0.15
C ALA A 92 -7.64 2.11 -0.39
N PRO A 93 -6.38 2.31 0.05
CA PRO A 93 -5.54 3.33 -0.54
C PRO A 93 -5.24 3.05 -2.02
N LEU A 94 -5.06 1.79 -2.44
CA LEU A 94 -4.81 1.45 -3.83
C LEU A 94 -5.98 1.80 -4.78
N THR A 95 -7.22 1.52 -4.38
CA THR A 95 -8.42 1.86 -5.16
C THR A 95 -8.59 3.37 -5.28
N ILE A 96 -8.33 4.12 -4.20
CA ILE A 96 -8.34 5.59 -4.24
C ILE A 96 -7.27 6.09 -5.23
N MET A 97 -6.09 5.48 -5.21
CA MET A 97 -5.02 5.82 -6.15
C MET A 97 -5.43 5.54 -7.60
N ALA A 98 -6.04 4.39 -7.88
CA ALA A 98 -6.53 4.00 -9.19
C ALA A 98 -7.64 4.92 -9.71
N SER A 99 -8.64 5.22 -8.88
CA SER A 99 -9.72 6.15 -9.22
C SER A 99 -9.16 7.53 -9.57
N SER A 100 -8.18 8.00 -8.80
CA SER A 100 -7.53 9.29 -9.08
C SER A 100 -6.77 9.32 -10.40
N HIS A 101 -6.23 8.19 -10.85
CA HIS A 101 -5.56 8.10 -12.14
C HIS A 101 -6.57 8.26 -13.28
N ILE A 102 -7.71 7.56 -13.19
CA ILE A 102 -8.79 7.63 -14.18
C ILE A 102 -9.36 9.06 -14.25
N GLU A 103 -9.64 9.68 -13.10
CA GLU A 103 -10.16 11.04 -13.03
C GLU A 103 -9.20 12.04 -13.68
N TYR A 104 -7.90 11.92 -13.40
CA TYR A 104 -6.90 12.79 -14.01
C TYR A 104 -6.81 12.61 -15.53
N MET A 105 -6.87 11.37 -16.04
CA MET A 105 -6.91 11.11 -17.48
C MET A 105 -8.16 11.73 -18.14
N GLN A 106 -9.31 11.63 -17.48
CA GLN A 106 -10.56 12.23 -17.96
C GLN A 106 -10.49 13.76 -17.98
N GLN A 107 -9.96 14.39 -16.93
CA GLN A 107 -9.77 15.85 -16.89
C GLN A 107 -8.83 16.31 -18.01
N LYS A 108 -7.74 15.59 -18.24
CA LYS A 108 -6.80 15.88 -19.32
C LYS A 108 -7.48 15.82 -20.68
N LEU A 109 -8.22 14.74 -20.95
CA LEU A 109 -8.95 14.56 -22.20
C LEU A 109 -10.01 15.67 -22.41
N ASN A 110 -10.78 16.00 -21.37
CA ASN A 110 -11.79 17.06 -21.46
C ASN A 110 -11.15 18.42 -21.76
N ASN A 111 -10.01 18.74 -21.14
CA ASN A 111 -9.29 19.96 -21.46
C ASN A 111 -8.82 19.95 -22.92
N GLU A 112 -8.25 18.85 -23.40
CA GLU A 112 -7.83 18.70 -24.80
C GLU A 112 -8.99 18.89 -25.79
N ILE A 113 -10.20 18.38 -25.48
CA ILE A 113 -11.40 18.55 -26.33
C ILE A 113 -11.93 19.99 -26.29
N VAL A 114 -11.92 20.66 -25.14
CA VAL A 114 -12.44 22.04 -25.02
C VAL A 114 -11.52 23.07 -25.67
N PHE A 115 -10.22 22.80 -25.73
CA PHE A 115 -9.26 23.64 -26.43
C PHE A 115 -9.22 23.39 -27.96
N TYR A 116 -9.98 22.41 -28.46
CA TYR A 116 -10.13 22.08 -29.89
C TYR A 116 -11.50 22.47 -30.42
#